data_AF-A0A6N6RZ60-F1
#
_entry.id   AF-A0A6N6RZ60-F1
#
_cell.length_a   1.000
_cell.length_b   1.000
_cell.length_c   1.000
_cell.angle_alpha   90.00
_cell.angle_beta   90.00
_cell.angle_gamma   90.00
#
_symmetry.space_group_name_H-M   'P 1'
#
loop_
_entity.id
_entity.type
_entity.pdbx_description
1 polymer ?
#
loop_
_entity_poly.entity_id
_entity_poly.type
_entity_poly.pdbx_seq_one_letter_code
_entity_poly.pdbx_strand_id
1 'polypeptide(L)'
;MGNKLLRNLTPLFGVLLFAAALWALHYELKEYHYRDVLHHLKTLPSMCILLALLFTSLSYLVMTGYDFLALRYVNHPLGYGKIAIAGFIGYAFSNNIGFTMLAAIRYRLYSSWGLSPVDIIKIVAFCGLAFWLGIFTVGGVLFIIDPFEIPPGIQFHSVSLTYLGILFLVFIAGYLLFSELKRKPLKIFRWEFSIPSLKFSLSSVAIACLDVILNGSVLYVLLPSHETLSYPKILGIFVIAQSAGLVSHIPGGLGIFETVIIFFLSPILPVSAILGSLLAFRGIYYLLPMCFAAALLGMHEFLQKREAFKLIARIFGQWVSEIVPNILCFTTFVGGAILLFSGSVPAEKIRMLWVKDIIPLPIMEVSHFFGSLAGMLLLILSWGLQRRLNAAYPLTAVLLIVGIIFSLLKGFDYEEAVILAIMLGALLPSRRHFYRKTSLINEPVTTGWIAAIVFVMLCSVWLVFFTYKHIK
;
A
#
# COMPACT_ATOMS: atom_id res chain seq x y z
N MET A 1 -30.52 22.00 12.24
CA MET A 1 -30.36 20.82 11.35
C MET A 1 -28.92 20.50 10.89
N GLY A 2 -27.95 21.43 11.00
CA GLY A 2 -26.56 21.21 10.52
C GLY A 2 -25.70 20.18 11.27
N ASN A 3 -25.93 19.92 12.57
CA ASN A 3 -25.09 19.00 13.37
C ASN A 3 -25.33 17.50 13.12
N LYS A 4 -26.47 17.10 12.53
CA LYS A 4 -26.74 15.67 12.22
C LYS A 4 -26.06 15.22 10.91
N LEU A 5 -25.96 16.10 9.91
CA LEU A 5 -25.28 15.84 8.64
C LEU A 5 -23.75 15.76 8.81
N LEU A 6 -23.15 16.67 9.57
CA LEU A 6 -21.71 16.63 9.89
C LEU A 6 -21.31 15.38 10.68
N ARG A 7 -22.19 14.89 11.57
CA ARG A 7 -21.97 13.67 12.36
C ARG A 7 -22.12 12.37 11.54
N ASN A 8 -22.88 12.40 10.44
CA ASN A 8 -23.00 11.28 9.48
C ASN A 8 -21.90 11.29 8.40
N LEU A 9 -21.18 12.40 8.21
CA LEU A 9 -20.03 12.50 7.28
C LEU A 9 -18.70 12.08 7.92
N THR A 10 -18.60 12.13 9.25
CA THR A 10 -17.41 11.71 10.01
C THR A 10 -17.00 10.23 9.80
N PRO A 11 -17.93 9.27 9.63
CA PRO A 11 -17.63 7.90 9.19
C PRO A 11 -17.03 7.83 7.79
N LEU A 12 -17.65 8.52 6.83
CA LEU A 12 -17.30 8.46 5.42
C LEU A 12 -15.89 9.01 5.18
N PHE A 13 -15.57 10.14 5.82
CA PHE A 13 -14.24 10.75 5.76
C PHE A 13 -13.15 9.82 6.31
N GLY A 14 -13.49 8.95 7.26
CA GLY A 14 -12.55 7.99 7.81
C GLY A 14 -12.24 6.80 6.93
N VAL A 15 -13.28 6.25 6.32
CA VAL A 15 -13.13 5.20 5.32
C VAL A 15 -12.36 5.74 4.11
N LEU A 16 -12.63 6.98 3.69
CA LEU A 16 -11.88 7.65 2.62
C LEU A 16 -10.41 7.84 2.98
N LEU A 17 -10.10 8.28 4.20
CA LEU A 17 -8.72 8.47 4.65
C LEU A 17 -7.99 7.11 4.76
N PHE A 18 -8.65 6.07 5.25
CA PHE A 18 -8.09 4.71 5.27
C PHE A 18 -7.89 4.15 3.85
N ALA A 19 -8.83 4.38 2.93
CA ALA A 19 -8.67 3.98 1.54
C ALA A 19 -7.52 4.74 0.86
N ALA A 20 -7.38 6.05 1.12
CA ALA A 20 -6.26 6.86 0.66
C ALA A 20 -4.92 6.36 1.24
N ALA A 21 -4.90 5.94 2.51
CA ALA A 21 -3.75 5.31 3.15
C ALA A 21 -3.35 3.98 2.47
N LEU A 22 -4.32 3.11 2.17
CA LEU A 22 -4.07 1.85 1.44
C LEU A 22 -3.62 2.10 0.00
N TRP A 23 -4.21 3.08 -0.67
CA TRP A 23 -3.82 3.48 -2.02
C TRP A 23 -2.39 4.00 -2.05
N ALA A 24 -2.03 4.87 -1.11
CA ALA A 24 -0.66 5.36 -0.98
C ALA A 24 0.32 4.22 -0.67
N LEU A 25 -0.04 3.28 0.20
CA LEU A 25 0.78 2.11 0.48
C LEU A 25 0.99 1.26 -0.77
N HIS A 26 -0.07 1.04 -1.55
CA HIS A 26 0.01 0.28 -2.80
C HIS A 26 0.86 1.00 -3.85
N TYR A 27 0.76 2.32 -3.95
CA TYR A 27 1.56 3.14 -4.86
C TYR A 27 3.06 3.03 -4.54
N GLU A 28 3.43 3.23 -3.28
CA GLU A 28 4.82 3.09 -2.80
C GLU A 28 5.36 1.67 -3.02
N LEU A 29 4.57 0.63 -2.75
CA LEU A 29 4.96 -0.77 -2.97
C LEU A 29 5.07 -1.16 -4.46
N LYS A 30 4.50 -0.36 -5.37
CA LYS A 30 4.59 -0.58 -6.81
C LYS A 30 5.85 0.06 -7.39
N GLU A 31 6.20 1.27 -6.92
CA GLU A 31 7.43 1.94 -7.31
C GLU A 31 8.67 1.20 -6.78
N TYR A 32 8.61 0.70 -5.54
CA TYR A 32 9.66 -0.13 -4.96
C TYR A 32 9.29 -1.60 -5.04
N HIS A 33 9.92 -2.34 -5.96
CA HIS A 33 9.73 -3.79 -6.04
C HIS A 33 10.09 -4.41 -4.68
N TYR A 34 9.08 -4.83 -3.92
CA TYR A 34 9.23 -5.36 -2.55
C TYR A 34 10.29 -6.47 -2.43
N ARG A 35 10.48 -7.25 -3.51
CA ARG A 35 11.52 -8.29 -3.59
C ARG A 35 12.93 -7.73 -3.48
N ASP A 36 13.19 -6.55 -4.04
CA ASP A 36 14.51 -5.93 -4.03
C ASP A 36 14.84 -5.38 -2.64
N VAL A 37 13.85 -4.80 -1.96
CA VAL A 37 13.96 -4.36 -0.55
C VAL A 37 14.27 -5.56 0.35
N LEU A 38 13.52 -6.65 0.23
CA LEU A 38 13.75 -7.88 1.00
C LEU A 38 15.11 -8.50 0.71
N HIS A 39 15.52 -8.56 -0.55
CA HIS A 39 16.79 -9.15 -0.95
C HIS A 39 17.95 -8.36 -0.36
N HIS A 40 17.89 -7.02 -0.40
CA HIS A 40 18.95 -6.17 0.13
C HIS A 40 18.98 -6.16 1.67
N LEU A 41 17.82 -6.23 2.33
CA LEU A 41 17.77 -6.39 3.79
C LEU A 41 18.43 -7.70 4.24
N LYS A 42 18.32 -8.79 3.46
CA LYS A 42 18.98 -10.07 3.78
C LYS A 42 20.51 -10.02 3.66
N THR A 43 21.04 -9.09 2.86
CA THR A 43 22.49 -8.93 2.70
C THR A 43 23.13 -8.05 3.77
N LEU A 44 22.33 -7.28 4.52
CA LEU A 44 22.85 -6.39 5.56
C LEU A 44 23.11 -7.12 6.88
N PRO A 45 24.14 -6.71 7.64
CA PRO A 45 24.37 -7.23 8.99
C PRO A 45 23.14 -6.99 9.89
N SER A 46 22.76 -7.99 10.67
CA SER A 46 21.60 -7.92 11.58
C SER A 46 21.70 -6.78 12.59
N MET A 47 22.92 -6.44 13.04
CA MET A 47 23.16 -5.33 13.96
C MET A 47 22.82 -3.97 13.33
N CYS A 48 23.12 -3.77 12.04
CA CYS A 48 22.74 -2.54 11.32
C CYS A 48 21.22 -2.39 11.25
N ILE A 49 20.51 -3.49 10.97
CA ILE A 49 19.04 -3.50 10.93
C ILE A 49 18.46 -3.19 12.32
N LEU A 50 19.01 -3.79 13.38
CA LEU A 50 18.57 -3.54 14.75
C LEU A 50 18.76 -2.08 15.16
N LEU A 51 19.93 -1.50 14.87
CA LEU A 51 20.23 -0.09 15.14
C LEU A 51 19.35 0.85 14.31
N ALA A 52 19.11 0.54 13.04
CA ALA A 52 18.20 1.30 12.17
C ALA A 52 16.77 1.29 12.70
N LEU A 53 16.27 0.13 13.17
CA LEU A 53 14.96 0.00 13.82
C LEU A 53 14.89 0.78 15.14
N LEU A 54 15.96 0.75 15.95
CA LEU A 54 16.05 1.49 17.20
C LEU A 54 16.00 3.00 16.94
N PHE A 55 16.83 3.52 16.03
CA PHE A 55 16.85 4.93 15.66
C PHE A 55 15.53 5.38 15.02
N THR A 56 14.91 4.54 14.19
CA THR A 56 13.56 4.81 13.65
C THR A 56 12.53 4.93 14.78
N SER A 57 12.53 3.99 15.72
CA SER A 57 11.60 4.00 16.86
C SER A 57 11.79 5.24 17.73
N LEU A 58 13.04 5.62 18.00
CA LEU A 58 13.41 6.83 18.73
C LEU A 58 12.99 8.10 17.98
N SER A 59 13.24 8.16 16.67
CA SER A 59 12.84 9.32 15.84
C SER A 59 11.33 9.50 15.87
N TYR A 60 10.53 8.46 15.60
CA TYR A 60 9.06 8.57 15.68
C TYR A 60 8.56 8.93 17.08
N LEU A 61 9.24 8.49 18.15
CA LEU A 61 8.93 8.91 19.52
C LEU A 61 9.22 10.41 19.70
N VAL A 62 10.38 10.89 19.28
CA VAL A 62 10.74 12.32 19.30
C VAL A 62 9.75 13.14 18.48
N MET A 63 9.29 12.63 17.34
CA MET A 63 8.28 13.30 16.51
C MET A 63 6.96 13.53 17.27
N THR A 64 6.55 12.63 18.17
CA THR A 64 5.36 12.88 19.03
C THR A 64 5.53 14.11 19.94
N GLY A 65 6.78 14.48 20.23
CA GLY A 65 7.15 15.66 20.98
C GLY A 65 6.75 16.97 20.28
N TYR A 66 6.70 17.00 18.94
CA TYR A 66 6.22 18.17 18.20
C TYR A 66 4.75 18.47 18.52
N ASP A 67 3.88 17.46 18.41
CA ASP A 67 2.45 17.60 18.71
C ASP A 67 2.24 17.90 20.19
N PHE A 68 3.04 17.32 21.09
CA PHE A 68 2.99 17.61 22.52
C PHE A 68 3.28 19.08 22.84
N LEU A 69 4.34 19.64 22.24
CA LEU A 69 4.65 21.07 22.40
C LEU A 69 3.59 21.95 21.74
N ALA A 70 3.11 21.57 20.54
CA ALA A 70 2.10 22.33 19.81
C ALA A 70 0.77 22.43 20.57
N LEU A 71 0.32 21.33 21.17
CA LEU A 71 -0.93 21.30 21.96
C LEU A 71 -0.83 22.12 23.25
N ARG A 72 0.34 22.11 23.90
CA ARG A 72 0.61 23.00 25.05
C ARG A 72 0.67 24.46 24.62
N TYR A 73 1.25 24.74 23.46
CA TYR A 73 1.32 26.09 22.90
C TYR A 73 -0.08 26.66 22.59
N VAL A 74 -1.01 25.83 22.13
CA VAL A 74 -2.41 26.23 21.88
C VAL A 74 -3.29 26.16 23.15
N ASN A 75 -2.71 25.87 24.32
CA ASN A 75 -3.39 25.75 25.62
C ASN A 75 -4.54 24.72 25.65
N HIS A 76 -4.44 23.67 24.84
CA HIS A 76 -5.38 22.56 24.81
C HIS A 76 -4.65 21.23 25.10
N PRO A 77 -4.28 20.96 26.36
CA PRO A 77 -3.55 19.74 26.71
C PRO A 77 -4.44 18.51 26.54
N LEU A 78 -4.00 17.57 25.72
CA LEU A 78 -4.60 16.24 25.59
C LEU A 78 -3.76 15.22 26.36
N GLY A 79 -4.36 14.08 26.72
CA GLY A 79 -3.62 12.95 27.29
C GLY A 79 -2.57 12.43 26.30
N TYR A 80 -1.35 12.14 26.77
CA TYR A 80 -0.20 11.82 25.91
C TYR A 80 -0.47 10.67 24.93
N GLY A 81 -1.24 9.63 25.32
CA GLY A 81 -1.59 8.53 24.41
C GLY A 81 -2.36 8.98 23.16
N LYS A 82 -3.25 9.97 23.28
CA LYS A 82 -3.97 10.53 22.11
C LYS A 82 -3.02 11.33 21.21
N ILE A 83 -2.11 12.10 21.83
CA ILE A 83 -1.08 12.88 21.14
C ILE A 83 -0.16 11.95 20.36
N ALA A 84 0.35 10.90 21.01
CA ALA A 84 1.24 9.93 20.41
C ALA A 84 0.58 9.21 19.22
N ILE A 85 -0.68 8.77 19.35
CA ILE A 85 -1.41 8.14 18.24
C ILE A 85 -1.60 9.12 17.06
N ALA A 86 -2.06 10.35 17.33
CA ALA A 86 -2.27 11.33 16.26
C ALA A 86 -0.97 11.76 15.58
N GLY A 87 0.08 11.99 16.37
CA GLY A 87 1.41 12.31 15.88
C GLY A 87 1.98 11.16 15.05
N PHE A 88 2.02 9.94 15.59
CA PHE A 88 2.57 8.77 14.90
C PHE A 88 1.87 8.52 13.56
N ILE A 89 0.53 8.46 13.55
CA ILE A 89 -0.23 8.27 12.30
C ILE A 89 0.05 9.44 11.34
N GLY A 90 -0.03 10.68 11.84
CA GLY A 90 0.18 11.87 11.03
C GLY A 90 1.54 11.87 10.33
N TYR A 91 2.62 11.63 11.09
CA TYR A 91 3.99 11.64 10.59
C TYR A 91 4.31 10.45 9.69
N ALA A 92 3.83 9.24 10.01
CA ALA A 92 4.04 8.06 9.18
C ALA A 92 3.48 8.25 7.76
N PHE A 93 2.30 8.87 7.64
CA PHE A 93 1.74 9.22 6.33
C PHE A 93 2.38 10.47 5.71
N SER A 94 2.72 11.48 6.52
CA SER A 94 3.35 12.71 6.03
C SER A 94 4.71 12.47 5.40
N ASN A 95 5.50 11.55 5.96
CA ASN A 95 6.82 11.23 5.42
C ASN A 95 6.73 10.61 4.02
N ASN A 96 5.65 9.90 3.69
CA ASN A 96 5.44 9.26 2.39
C ASN A 96 4.69 10.15 1.39
N ILE A 97 3.60 10.81 1.82
CA ILE A 97 2.67 11.50 0.91
C ILE A 97 2.88 13.02 0.91
N GLY A 98 3.53 13.55 1.96
CA GLY A 98 3.77 14.98 2.16
C GLY A 98 2.80 15.66 3.14
N PHE A 99 2.98 16.97 3.30
CA PHE A 99 2.31 17.79 4.32
C PHE A 99 0.77 17.85 4.22
N THR A 100 0.20 17.58 3.05
CA THR A 100 -1.26 17.60 2.84
C THR A 100 -1.96 16.53 3.68
N MET A 101 -1.39 15.33 3.74
CA MET A 101 -1.94 14.22 4.52
C MET A 101 -1.77 14.44 6.03
N LEU A 102 -0.66 15.08 6.45
CA LEU A 102 -0.44 15.47 7.85
C LEU A 102 -1.58 16.37 8.37
N ALA A 103 -1.94 17.39 7.58
CA ALA A 103 -3.00 18.32 7.93
C ALA A 103 -4.37 17.63 8.00
N ALA A 104 -4.68 16.74 7.06
CA ALA A 104 -5.95 16.02 7.00
C ALA A 104 -6.14 15.07 8.21
N ILE A 105 -5.11 14.29 8.56
CA ILE A 105 -5.14 13.36 9.69
C ILE A 105 -5.31 14.11 11.00
N ARG A 106 -4.51 15.16 11.22
CA ARG A 106 -4.59 16.00 12.43
C ARG A 106 -5.93 16.69 12.54
N TYR A 107 -6.44 17.25 11.44
CA TYR A 107 -7.76 17.87 11.43
C TYR A 107 -8.83 16.90 11.91
N ARG A 108 -8.81 15.69 11.38
CA ARG A 108 -9.78 14.65 11.73
C ARG A 108 -9.70 14.23 13.18
N LEU A 109 -8.51 13.82 13.64
CA LEU A 109 -8.34 13.28 14.99
C LEU A 109 -8.56 14.38 16.04
N TYR A 110 -7.96 15.55 15.86
CA TYR A 110 -8.10 16.65 16.81
C TYR A 110 -9.50 17.27 16.82
N SER A 111 -10.18 17.39 15.67
CA SER A 111 -11.58 17.84 15.65
C SER A 111 -12.50 16.84 16.37
N SER A 112 -12.26 15.53 16.21
CA SER A 112 -13.00 14.50 16.95
C SER A 112 -12.77 14.54 18.47
N TRP A 113 -11.66 15.15 18.91
CA TRP A 113 -11.32 15.35 20.31
C TRP A 113 -11.65 16.76 20.82
N GLY A 114 -12.36 17.57 20.03
CA GLY A 114 -12.92 18.85 20.46
C GLY A 114 -12.06 20.08 20.17
N LEU A 115 -10.98 19.98 19.41
CA LEU A 115 -10.18 21.15 19.01
C LEU A 115 -10.86 21.95 17.90
N SER A 116 -10.70 23.27 17.95
CA SER A 116 -11.20 24.15 16.89
C SER A 116 -10.35 24.03 15.61
N PRO A 117 -10.93 24.28 14.42
CA PRO A 117 -10.16 24.32 13.17
C PRO A 117 -8.95 25.28 13.21
N VAL A 118 -9.09 26.41 13.91
CA VAL A 118 -8.02 27.42 14.02
C VAL A 118 -6.86 26.89 14.85
N ASP A 119 -7.16 26.17 15.94
CA ASP A 119 -6.14 25.56 16.80
C ASP A 119 -5.36 24.48 16.06
N ILE A 120 -6.05 23.69 15.24
CA ILE A 120 -5.43 22.67 14.39
C ILE A 120 -4.48 23.31 13.38
N ILE A 121 -4.88 24.41 12.73
CA ILE A 121 -4.01 25.14 11.80
C ILE A 121 -2.76 25.66 12.54
N LYS A 122 -2.93 26.21 13.74
CA LYS A 122 -1.80 26.65 14.59
C LYS A 122 -0.86 25.50 14.93
N ILE A 123 -1.38 24.32 15.24
CA ILE A 123 -0.58 23.12 15.51
C ILE A 123 0.20 22.69 14.27
N VAL A 124 -0.46 22.59 13.11
CA VAL A 124 0.19 22.19 11.85
C VAL A 124 1.28 23.19 11.47
N ALA A 125 0.99 24.49 11.56
CA ALA A 125 1.97 25.55 11.28
C ALA A 125 3.16 25.49 12.25
N PHE A 126 2.90 25.32 13.55
CA PHE A 126 3.95 25.20 14.56
C PHE A 126 4.89 24.01 14.28
N CYS A 127 4.32 22.83 13.99
CA CYS A 127 5.13 21.65 13.67
C CYS A 127 5.92 21.83 12.37
N GLY A 128 5.33 22.42 11.34
CA GLY A 128 6.02 22.70 10.07
C GLY A 128 7.20 23.66 10.25
N LEU A 129 7.00 24.73 11.03
CA LEU A 129 8.07 25.66 11.38
C LEU A 129 9.17 24.97 12.20
N ALA A 130 8.81 24.20 13.22
CA ALA A 130 9.76 23.50 14.07
C ALA A 130 10.63 22.52 13.27
N PHE A 131 10.04 21.81 12.30
CA PHE A 131 10.78 20.93 11.39
C PHE A 131 11.87 21.68 10.61
N TRP A 132 11.53 22.81 9.97
CA TRP A 132 12.51 23.63 9.24
C TRP A 132 13.58 24.23 10.15
N LEU A 133 13.23 24.63 11.37
CA LEU A 133 14.21 25.08 12.36
C LEU A 133 15.23 23.99 12.68
N GLY A 134 14.81 22.72 12.76
CA GLY A 134 15.73 21.58 12.92
C GLY A 134 16.69 21.44 11.74
N ILE A 135 16.17 21.45 10.51
CA ILE A 135 16.98 21.41 9.28
C ILE A 135 18.02 22.52 9.26
N PHE A 136 17.62 23.77 9.51
CA PHE A 136 18.54 24.90 9.51
C PHE A 136 19.57 24.82 10.65
N THR A 137 19.20 24.27 11.81
CA THR A 137 20.10 24.23 12.96
C THR A 137 21.17 23.18 12.73
N VAL A 138 20.75 21.97 12.37
CA VAL A 138 21.66 20.86 12.11
C VAL A 138 22.50 21.14 10.88
N GLY A 139 21.89 21.55 9.75
CA GLY A 139 22.63 21.94 8.55
C GLY A 139 23.59 23.09 8.79
N GLY A 140 23.15 24.12 9.54
CA GLY A 140 23.97 25.27 9.89
C GLY A 140 25.24 24.91 10.65
N VAL A 141 25.13 24.05 11.65
CA VAL A 141 26.28 23.55 12.42
C VAL A 141 27.18 22.67 11.56
N LEU A 142 26.61 21.73 10.80
CA LEU A 142 27.38 20.77 10.00
C LEU A 142 28.20 21.44 8.91
N PHE A 143 27.63 22.41 8.19
CA PHE A 143 28.32 23.10 7.10
C PHE A 143 29.46 24.01 7.58
N ILE A 144 29.52 24.32 8.88
CA ILE A 144 30.63 25.06 9.49
C ILE A 144 31.71 24.09 10.00
N ILE A 145 31.32 22.99 10.64
CA ILE A 145 32.26 22.04 11.25
C ILE A 145 32.98 21.18 10.20
N ASP A 146 32.24 20.65 9.24
CA ASP A 146 32.76 19.71 8.23
C ASP A 146 32.25 20.11 6.83
N PRO A 147 32.73 21.23 6.26
CA PRO A 147 32.36 21.66 4.92
C PRO A 147 32.93 20.65 3.90
N PHE A 148 32.08 19.78 3.37
CA PHE A 148 32.47 18.82 2.34
C PHE A 148 32.44 19.43 0.94
N GLU A 149 33.27 18.92 0.04
CA GLU A 149 33.31 19.41 -1.34
C GLU A 149 32.06 19.00 -2.12
N ILE A 150 31.49 19.95 -2.87
CA ILE A 150 30.38 19.69 -3.79
C ILE A 150 30.97 19.08 -5.07
N PRO A 151 30.51 17.89 -5.50
CA PRO A 151 31.01 17.25 -6.72
C PRO A 151 30.90 18.16 -7.96
N PRO A 152 31.85 18.07 -8.90
CA PRO A 152 31.83 18.87 -10.12
C PRO A 152 30.59 18.51 -10.96
N GLY A 153 29.69 19.46 -11.13
CA GLY A 153 28.40 19.26 -11.81
C GLY A 153 27.39 20.38 -11.54
N ILE A 154 27.58 21.09 -10.43
CA ILE A 154 26.81 22.29 -10.08
C ILE A 154 27.68 23.53 -10.36
N GLN A 155 27.22 24.44 -11.23
CA GLN A 155 27.94 25.67 -11.60
C GLN A 155 28.06 26.71 -10.45
N PHE A 156 27.68 26.36 -9.22
CA PHE A 156 27.91 27.19 -8.03
C PHE A 156 29.37 27.05 -7.56
N HIS A 157 30.33 27.44 -8.39
CA HIS A 157 31.76 27.42 -8.09
C HIS A 157 32.16 28.43 -6.98
N SER A 158 31.21 29.16 -6.38
CA SER A 158 31.49 30.34 -5.55
C SER A 158 30.75 30.40 -4.21
N VAL A 159 29.81 29.48 -3.91
CA VAL A 159 29.11 29.49 -2.62
C VAL A 159 29.72 28.42 -1.72
N SER A 160 30.61 28.85 -0.82
CA SER A 160 31.11 27.95 0.24
C SER A 160 29.96 27.53 1.14
N LEU A 161 29.85 26.21 1.39
CA LEU A 161 28.89 25.62 2.34
C LEU A 161 28.94 26.32 3.70
N THR A 162 30.11 26.81 4.11
CA THR A 162 30.29 27.58 5.34
C THR A 162 29.43 28.86 5.38
N TYR A 163 29.33 29.61 4.27
CA TYR A 163 28.48 30.81 4.23
C TYR A 163 27.00 30.47 4.32
N LEU A 164 26.59 29.37 3.70
CA LEU A 164 25.23 28.85 3.82
C LEU A 164 24.94 28.44 5.27
N GLY A 165 25.90 27.79 5.93
CA GLY A 165 25.78 27.41 7.34
C GLY A 165 25.64 28.61 8.27
N ILE A 166 26.46 29.65 8.08
CA ILE A 166 26.36 30.92 8.81
C ILE A 166 24.98 31.57 8.59
N LEU A 167 24.49 31.61 7.35
CA LEU A 167 23.17 32.17 7.02
C LEU A 167 22.05 31.44 7.78
N PHE A 168 22.09 30.11 7.84
CA PHE A 168 21.12 29.30 8.58
C PHE A 168 21.15 29.59 10.08
N LEU A 169 22.34 29.68 10.68
CA LEU A 169 22.48 29.99 12.11
C LEU A 169 22.04 31.42 12.44
N VAL A 170 22.31 32.40 11.57
CA VAL A 170 21.81 33.78 11.72
C VAL A 170 20.29 33.81 11.69
N PHE A 171 19.65 33.04 10.79
CA PHE A 171 18.20 32.92 10.73
C PHE A 171 17.62 32.37 12.04
N ILE A 172 18.25 31.34 12.63
CA ILE A 172 17.81 30.75 13.89
C ILE A 172 18.02 31.70 15.07
N ALA A 173 19.19 32.37 15.13
CA ALA A 173 19.46 33.38 16.14
C ALA A 173 18.41 34.50 16.05
N GLY A 174 18.08 34.97 14.84
CA GLY A 174 17.03 35.94 14.60
C GLY A 174 15.65 35.46 15.08
N TYR A 175 15.29 34.20 14.82
CA TYR A 175 14.05 33.60 15.30
C TYR A 175 13.99 33.54 16.84
N LEU A 176 15.06 33.09 17.50
CA LEU A 176 15.13 33.01 18.96
C LEU A 176 15.09 34.41 19.61
N LEU A 177 15.84 35.37 19.06
CA LEU A 177 15.80 36.77 19.50
C LEU A 177 14.40 37.36 19.32
N PHE A 178 13.75 37.11 18.18
CA PHE A 178 12.38 37.57 17.94
C PHE A 178 11.37 36.98 18.94
N SER A 179 11.53 35.69 19.27
CA SER A 179 10.73 34.99 20.30
C SER A 179 10.94 35.57 21.71
N GLU A 180 12.12 36.10 22.00
CA GLU A 180 12.40 36.77 23.28
C GLU A 180 11.89 38.21 23.34
N LEU A 181 12.12 38.98 22.28
CA LEU A 181 11.81 40.41 22.17
C LEU A 181 10.31 40.69 22.01
N LYS A 182 9.58 39.85 21.26
CA LYS A 182 8.14 40.03 21.04
C LYS A 182 7.32 38.98 21.79
N ARG A 183 6.87 39.36 23.00
CA ARG A 183 5.92 38.57 23.81
C ARG A 183 4.44 38.89 23.57
N LYS A 184 4.14 39.90 22.74
CA LYS A 184 2.76 40.30 22.42
C LYS A 184 2.25 39.52 21.20
N PRO A 185 0.97 39.08 21.18
CA PRO A 185 0.42 38.37 20.04
C PRO A 185 0.43 39.24 18.79
N LEU A 186 0.86 38.67 17.66
CA LEU A 186 0.79 39.29 16.35
C LEU A 186 -0.63 39.19 15.84
N LYS A 187 -1.27 40.34 15.61
CA LYS A 187 -2.54 40.40 14.90
C LYS A 187 -2.24 40.47 13.40
N ILE A 188 -2.43 39.35 12.70
CA ILE A 188 -2.44 39.33 11.24
C ILE A 188 -3.91 39.31 10.81
N PHE A 189 -4.41 40.46 10.37
CA PHE A 189 -5.80 40.65 9.96
C PHE A 189 -6.80 40.28 11.07
N ARG A 190 -7.61 39.22 10.91
CA ARG A 190 -8.54 38.70 11.94
C ARG A 190 -7.93 37.65 12.89
N TRP A 191 -6.65 37.33 12.72
CA TRP A 191 -6.01 36.17 13.35
C TRP A 191 -4.99 36.63 14.39
N GLU A 192 -5.13 36.16 15.62
CA GLU A 192 -4.15 36.38 16.68
C GLU A 192 -3.20 35.18 16.76
N PHE A 193 -1.97 35.38 16.29
CA PHE A 193 -0.87 34.44 16.49
C PHE A 193 -0.08 34.88 17.71
N SER A 194 -0.20 34.13 18.81
CA SER A 194 0.78 34.23 19.89
C SER A 194 2.18 33.95 19.33
N ILE A 195 3.22 34.58 19.86
CA ILE A 195 4.58 34.18 19.54
C ILE A 195 4.98 33.13 20.59
N PRO A 196 5.56 31.99 20.21
CA PRO A 196 6.05 31.01 21.19
C PRO A 196 7.05 31.68 22.14
N SER A 197 6.97 31.37 23.44
CA SER A 197 7.98 31.87 24.38
C SER A 197 9.33 31.23 24.09
N LEU A 198 10.43 31.88 24.50
CA LEU A 198 11.79 31.39 24.28
C LEU A 198 11.98 29.93 24.73
N LYS A 199 11.34 29.52 25.85
CA LYS A 199 11.37 28.13 26.35
C LYS A 199 10.73 27.14 25.37
N PHE A 200 9.59 27.48 24.77
CA PHE A 200 8.93 26.65 23.76
C PHE A 200 9.74 26.60 22.47
N SER A 201 10.27 27.75 22.03
CA SER A 201 11.13 27.84 20.85
C SER A 201 12.38 26.98 20.99
N LEU A 202 13.11 27.08 22.10
CA LEU A 202 14.29 26.25 22.37
C LEU A 202 13.94 24.76 22.45
N SER A 203 12.84 24.40 23.11
CA SER A 203 12.39 23.01 23.19
C SER A 203 12.02 22.46 21.81
N SER A 204 11.38 23.27 20.97
CA SER A 204 11.02 22.87 19.60
C SER A 204 12.24 22.67 18.71
N VAL A 205 13.26 23.54 18.83
CA VAL A 205 14.54 23.40 18.13
C VAL A 205 15.26 22.15 18.60
N ALA A 206 15.32 21.89 19.91
CA ALA A 206 15.97 20.69 20.45
C ALA A 206 15.31 19.40 19.96
N ILE A 207 13.98 19.31 19.99
CA ILE A 207 13.23 18.18 19.44
C ILE A 207 13.50 18.02 17.95
N ALA A 208 13.55 19.13 17.20
CA ALA A 208 13.78 19.08 15.78
C ALA A 208 15.20 18.68 15.39
N CYS A 209 16.21 19.13 16.14
CA CYS A 209 17.58 18.65 15.96
C CYS A 209 17.68 17.16 16.24
N LEU A 210 17.07 16.68 17.33
CA LEU A 210 17.04 15.26 17.66
C LEU A 210 16.37 14.43 16.55
N ASP A 211 15.26 14.91 16.00
CA ASP A 211 14.58 14.23 14.90
C ASP A 211 15.49 14.10 13.66
N VAL A 212 16.08 15.21 13.20
CA VAL A 212 16.97 15.21 12.03
C VAL A 212 18.20 14.33 12.25
N ILE A 213 18.81 14.38 13.43
CA ILE A 213 19.98 13.56 13.81
C ILE A 213 19.60 12.07 13.82
N LEU A 214 18.50 11.69 14.46
CA LEU A 214 18.07 10.30 14.53
C LEU A 214 17.69 9.76 13.14
N ASN A 215 16.98 10.54 12.34
CA ASN A 215 16.59 10.18 10.98
C ASN A 215 17.82 9.96 10.09
N GLY A 216 18.78 10.90 10.11
CA GLY A 216 20.05 10.74 9.39
C GLY A 216 20.91 9.58 9.91
N SER A 217 20.83 9.26 11.21
CA SER A 217 21.49 8.09 11.80
C SER A 217 20.97 6.77 11.25
N VAL A 218 19.68 6.68 10.93
CA VAL A 218 19.11 5.49 10.28
C VAL A 218 19.78 5.25 8.93
N LEU A 219 19.93 6.29 8.10
CA LEU A 219 20.62 6.17 6.82
C LEU A 219 22.11 5.83 7.00
N TYR A 220 22.80 6.49 7.94
CA TYR A 220 24.21 6.26 8.21
C TYR A 220 24.53 4.80 8.55
N VAL A 221 23.71 4.18 9.42
CA VAL A 221 23.91 2.78 9.84
C VAL A 221 23.66 1.78 8.71
N LEU A 222 22.79 2.13 7.76
CA LEU A 222 22.45 1.26 6.63
C LEU A 222 23.47 1.36 5.48
N LEU A 223 24.23 2.46 5.40
CA LEU A 223 25.30 2.61 4.42
C LEU A 223 26.48 1.68 4.72
N PRO A 224 27.16 1.14 3.69
CA PRO A 224 28.39 0.38 3.89
C PRO A 224 29.46 1.22 4.59
N SER A 225 30.13 0.63 5.58
CA SER A 225 31.25 1.28 6.27
C SER A 225 32.40 1.54 5.31
N HIS A 226 32.86 2.79 5.24
CA HIS A 226 34.02 3.20 4.45
C HIS A 226 34.84 4.24 5.23
N GLU A 227 36.17 4.19 5.15
CA GLU A 227 37.07 4.99 6.00
C GLU A 227 36.91 6.51 5.81
N THR A 228 36.48 6.94 4.62
CA THR A 228 36.28 8.35 4.26
C THR A 228 34.89 8.90 4.59
N LEU A 229 33.99 8.07 5.13
CA LEU A 229 32.62 8.46 5.45
C LEU A 229 32.49 8.82 6.93
N SER A 230 32.57 10.12 7.24
CA SER A 230 32.26 10.65 8.56
C SER A 230 30.73 10.78 8.74
N TYR A 231 30.25 10.59 9.97
CA TYR A 231 28.83 10.83 10.30
C TYR A 231 28.37 12.27 9.99
N PRO A 232 29.14 13.33 10.34
CA PRO A 232 28.77 14.71 9.99
C PRO A 232 28.57 14.93 8.49
N LYS A 233 29.43 14.35 7.65
CA LYS A 233 29.31 14.44 6.19
C LYS A 233 28.04 13.79 5.67
N ILE A 234 27.73 12.56 6.13
CA ILE A 234 26.50 11.86 5.72
C ILE A 234 25.25 12.62 6.19
N LEU A 235 25.26 13.12 7.42
CA LEU A 235 24.14 13.91 7.95
C LEU A 235 23.98 15.24 7.18
N GLY A 236 25.08 15.88 6.77
CA GLY A 236 25.05 17.09 5.95
C GLY A 236 24.46 16.83 4.57
N ILE A 237 24.89 15.77 3.89
CA ILE A 237 24.32 15.32 2.61
C ILE A 237 22.82 14.99 2.78
N PHE A 238 22.46 14.30 3.86
CA PHE A 238 21.07 13.97 4.18
C PHE A 238 20.20 15.22 4.34
N VAL A 239 20.67 16.24 5.05
CA VAL A 239 19.95 17.51 5.22
C VAL A 239 19.73 18.21 3.87
N ILE A 240 20.74 18.23 2.99
CA ILE A 240 20.59 18.79 1.64
C ILE A 240 19.56 17.99 0.83
N ALA A 241 19.68 16.66 0.82
CA ALA A 241 18.79 15.77 0.09
C ALA A 241 17.34 15.89 0.57
N GLN A 242 17.13 15.91 1.89
CA GLN A 242 15.80 16.05 2.49
C GLN A 242 15.19 17.43 2.19
N SER A 243 15.99 18.49 2.26
CA SER A 243 15.54 19.84 1.90
C SER A 243 15.14 19.92 0.43
N ALA A 244 15.96 19.39 -0.49
CA ALA A 244 15.67 19.35 -1.92
C ALA A 244 14.38 18.55 -2.21
N GLY A 245 14.22 17.39 -1.59
CA GLY A 245 13.02 16.58 -1.69
C GLY A 245 11.76 17.33 -1.26
N LEU A 246 11.81 18.07 -0.16
CA LEU A 246 10.66 18.81 0.34
C LEU A 246 10.32 20.06 -0.47
N VAL A 247 11.32 20.81 -0.93
CA VAL A 247 11.12 22.00 -1.78
C VAL A 247 10.52 21.64 -3.13
N SER A 248 10.80 20.45 -3.63
CA SER A 248 10.26 19.96 -4.91
C SER A 248 8.76 19.67 -4.91
N HIS A 249 8.12 19.60 -3.72
CA HIS A 249 6.75 19.14 -3.54
C HIS A 249 6.45 17.73 -4.06
N ILE A 250 7.46 16.93 -4.41
CA ILE A 250 7.26 15.53 -4.78
C ILE A 250 6.90 14.73 -3.52
N PRO A 251 5.81 13.94 -3.55
CA PRO A 251 5.43 13.06 -2.44
C PRO A 251 6.62 12.19 -2.03
N GLY A 252 6.94 12.17 -0.73
CA GLY A 252 8.01 11.33 -0.18
C GLY A 252 9.42 11.68 -0.65
N GLY A 253 9.60 12.83 -1.32
CA GLY A 253 10.87 13.22 -1.92
C GLY A 253 11.38 12.22 -2.97
N LEU A 254 10.47 11.40 -3.52
CA LEU A 254 10.78 10.30 -4.43
C LEU A 254 11.63 10.77 -5.61
N GLY A 255 12.74 10.07 -5.84
CA GLY A 255 13.68 10.37 -6.92
C GLY A 255 14.67 11.48 -6.57
N ILE A 256 14.22 12.61 -6.03
CA ILE A 256 15.11 13.75 -5.72
C ILE A 256 16.01 13.45 -4.53
N PHE A 257 15.46 12.88 -3.46
CA PHE A 257 16.24 12.50 -2.28
C PHE A 257 17.34 11.49 -2.66
N GLU A 258 16.98 10.45 -3.43
CA GLU A 258 17.92 9.43 -3.91
C GLU A 258 18.96 10.03 -4.84
N THR A 259 18.55 10.88 -5.79
CA THR A 259 19.45 11.49 -6.77
C THR A 259 20.49 12.36 -6.09
N VAL A 260 20.09 13.17 -5.10
CA VAL A 260 21.04 14.01 -4.35
C VAL A 260 22.03 13.14 -3.56
N ILE A 261 21.56 12.09 -2.89
CA ILE A 261 22.46 11.19 -2.15
C ILE A 261 23.43 10.47 -3.08
N ILE A 262 22.95 9.93 -4.21
CA ILE A 262 23.79 9.28 -5.22
C ILE A 262 24.78 10.28 -5.80
N PHE A 263 24.37 11.51 -6.08
CA PHE A 263 25.26 12.55 -6.61
C PHE A 263 26.45 12.81 -5.66
N PHE A 264 26.20 12.91 -4.35
CA PHE A 264 27.27 13.15 -3.38
C PHE A 264 28.09 11.90 -3.00
N LEU A 265 27.49 10.71 -3.03
CA LEU A 265 28.15 9.48 -2.56
C LEU A 265 28.71 8.60 -3.69
N SER A 266 28.26 8.74 -4.94
CA SER A 266 28.76 7.94 -6.08
C SER A 266 30.26 8.06 -6.36
N PRO A 267 30.96 9.16 -6.03
CA PRO A 267 32.42 9.21 -6.14
C PRO A 267 33.15 8.31 -5.11
N ILE A 268 32.47 7.90 -4.03
CA ILE A 268 33.04 7.19 -2.88
C ILE A 268 32.56 5.73 -2.84
N LEU A 269 31.28 5.50 -3.12
CA LEU A 269 30.63 4.21 -3.02
C LEU A 269 30.01 3.78 -4.36
N PRO A 270 29.97 2.47 -4.66
CA PRO A 270 29.27 1.99 -5.84
C PRO A 270 27.77 2.30 -5.76
N VAL A 271 27.20 2.79 -6.86
CA VAL A 271 25.78 3.21 -6.95
C VAL A 271 24.82 2.11 -6.52
N SER A 272 25.12 0.84 -6.81
CA SER A 272 24.32 -0.31 -6.40
C SER A 272 24.21 -0.45 -4.88
N ALA A 273 25.28 -0.18 -4.13
CA ALA A 273 25.27 -0.24 -2.67
C ALA A 273 24.53 0.96 -2.06
N ILE A 274 24.67 2.15 -2.66
CA ILE A 274 23.91 3.34 -2.24
C ILE A 274 22.41 3.10 -2.43
N LEU A 275 22.00 2.65 -3.62
CA LEU A 275 20.60 2.35 -3.94
C LEU A 275 20.02 1.30 -2.98
N GLY A 276 20.75 0.22 -2.74
CA GLY A 276 20.31 -0.81 -1.81
C GLY A 276 20.14 -0.30 -0.37
N SER A 277 21.05 0.57 0.09
CA SER A 277 20.94 1.22 1.40
C SER A 277 19.73 2.17 1.48
N LEU A 278 19.46 2.92 0.41
CA LEU A 278 18.30 3.81 0.29
C LEU A 278 16.97 3.02 0.27
N LEU A 279 16.94 1.88 -0.41
CA LEU A 279 15.80 0.96 -0.39
C LEU A 279 15.55 0.40 1.02
N ALA A 280 16.61 -0.01 1.73
CA ALA A 280 16.50 -0.46 3.11
C ALA A 280 16.03 0.66 4.04
N PHE A 281 16.53 1.88 3.85
CA PHE A 281 16.12 3.08 4.57
C PHE A 281 14.63 3.37 4.38
N ARG A 282 14.12 3.32 3.14
CA ARG A 282 12.69 3.44 2.87
C ARG A 282 11.87 2.31 3.49
N GLY A 283 12.36 1.08 3.38
CA GLY A 283 11.72 -0.08 4.01
C GLY A 283 11.52 0.11 5.52
N ILE A 284 12.57 0.56 6.21
CA ILE A 284 12.59 0.65 7.67
C ILE A 284 11.95 1.93 8.20
N TYR A 285 12.22 3.09 7.59
CA TYR A 285 11.80 4.40 8.13
C TYR A 285 10.47 4.90 7.56
N TYR A 286 10.12 4.50 6.33
CA TYR A 286 8.92 4.98 5.63
C TYR A 286 7.83 3.91 5.60
N LEU A 287 8.11 2.76 5.00
CA LEU A 287 7.12 1.71 4.75
C LEU A 287 6.68 1.00 6.03
N LEU A 288 7.63 0.57 6.87
CA LEU A 288 7.31 -0.16 8.10
C LEU A 288 6.42 0.68 9.05
N PRO A 289 6.77 1.93 9.41
CA PRO A 289 5.92 2.77 10.26
C PRO A 289 4.57 3.08 9.61
N MET A 290 4.53 3.27 8.28
CA MET A 290 3.28 3.49 7.55
C MET A 290 2.36 2.26 7.58
N CYS A 291 2.89 1.04 7.47
CA CYS A 291 2.13 -0.20 7.65
C CYS A 291 1.53 -0.27 9.07
N PHE A 292 2.33 0.02 10.10
CA PHE A 292 1.84 0.08 11.48
C PHE A 292 0.78 1.17 11.67
N ALA A 293 0.98 2.36 11.11
CA ALA A 293 0.03 3.46 11.18
C ALA A 293 -1.28 3.13 10.46
N ALA A 294 -1.22 2.49 9.28
CA ALA A 294 -2.39 2.03 8.54
C ALA A 294 -3.16 0.97 9.32
N ALA A 295 -2.46 0.00 9.92
CA ALA A 295 -3.07 -1.01 10.78
C ALA A 295 -3.75 -0.37 12.01
N LEU A 296 -3.07 0.57 12.67
CA LEU A 296 -3.59 1.25 13.86
C LEU A 296 -4.79 2.15 13.53
N LEU A 297 -4.75 2.85 12.39
CA LEU A 297 -5.87 3.63 11.87
C LEU A 297 -7.06 2.72 11.53
N GLY A 298 -6.81 1.60 10.83
CA GLY A 298 -7.82 0.60 10.50
C GLY A 298 -8.47 -0.02 11.73
N MET A 299 -7.68 -0.38 12.74
CA MET A 299 -8.18 -0.87 14.03
C MET A 299 -9.02 0.19 14.74
N HIS A 300 -8.59 1.46 14.74
CA HIS A 300 -9.33 2.55 15.38
C HIS A 300 -10.70 2.79 14.71
N GLU A 301 -10.77 2.80 13.38
CA GLU A 301 -12.03 2.91 12.64
C GLU A 301 -12.94 1.70 12.86
N PHE A 302 -12.36 0.49 12.83
CA PHE A 302 -13.12 -0.75 13.00
C PHE A 302 -13.77 -0.83 14.39
N LEU A 303 -13.04 -0.43 15.44
CA LEU A 303 -13.54 -0.44 16.82
C LEU A 303 -14.59 0.64 17.06
N GLN A 304 -14.42 1.85 16.51
CA GLN A 304 -15.35 2.96 16.74
C GLN A 304 -16.64 2.87 15.90
N LYS A 305 -16.62 2.20 14.74
CA LYS A 305 -17.71 2.31 13.75
C LYS A 305 -18.18 0.95 13.20
N ARG A 306 -18.29 -0.05 14.08
CA ARG A 306 -18.87 -1.38 13.76
C ARG A 306 -20.20 -1.30 13.00
N GLU A 307 -21.05 -0.32 13.30
CA GLU A 307 -22.36 -0.15 12.65
C GLU A 307 -22.28 0.43 11.22
N ALA A 308 -21.32 1.33 10.93
CA ALA A 308 -21.13 1.87 9.57
C ALA A 308 -20.52 0.83 8.63
N PHE A 309 -19.60 0.01 9.15
CA PHE A 309 -19.01 -1.10 8.39
C PHE A 309 -20.06 -2.17 8.06
N LYS A 310 -21.00 -2.45 8.99
CA LYS A 310 -22.16 -3.30 8.69
C LYS A 310 -23.03 -2.74 7.56
N LEU A 311 -23.19 -1.41 7.48
CA LEU A 311 -24.02 -0.77 6.45
C LEU A 311 -23.37 -0.85 5.06
N ILE A 312 -22.06 -0.61 4.97
CA ILE A 312 -21.28 -0.78 3.72
C ILE A 312 -21.22 -2.27 3.33
N ALA A 313 -20.98 -3.18 4.29
CA ALA A 313 -21.02 -4.62 4.04
C ALA A 313 -22.40 -5.11 3.58
N ARG A 314 -23.50 -4.46 4.02
CA ARG A 314 -24.86 -4.78 3.58
C ARG A 314 -25.12 -4.29 2.16
N ILE A 315 -24.67 -3.08 1.80
CA ILE A 315 -24.77 -2.54 0.43
C ILE A 315 -23.88 -3.34 -0.53
N PHE A 316 -22.65 -3.64 -0.13
CA PHE A 316 -21.72 -4.47 -0.92
C PHE A 316 -22.24 -5.90 -1.03
N GLY A 317 -22.81 -6.46 0.05
CA GLY A 317 -23.47 -7.76 0.03
C GLY A 317 -24.68 -7.82 -0.91
N GLN A 318 -25.45 -6.73 -1.04
CA GLN A 318 -26.56 -6.63 -2.00
C GLN A 318 -26.05 -6.64 -3.45
N TRP A 319 -25.06 -5.79 -3.78
CA TRP A 319 -24.43 -5.76 -5.12
C TRP A 319 -23.77 -7.10 -5.49
N VAL A 320 -23.04 -7.70 -4.55
CA VAL A 320 -22.43 -9.02 -4.73
C VAL A 320 -23.51 -10.08 -4.95
N SER A 321 -24.64 -10.04 -4.23
CA SER A 321 -25.74 -10.98 -4.41
C SER A 321 -26.44 -10.88 -5.78
N GLU A 322 -26.33 -9.73 -6.46
CA GLU A 322 -26.86 -9.52 -7.81
C GLU A 322 -25.91 -10.02 -8.90
N ILE A 323 -24.62 -9.78 -8.72
CA ILE A 323 -23.58 -10.07 -9.72
C ILE A 323 -23.09 -11.53 -9.65
N VAL A 324 -23.03 -12.13 -8.45
CA VAL A 324 -22.46 -13.47 -8.22
C VAL A 324 -23.07 -14.56 -9.11
N PRO A 325 -24.41 -14.67 -9.27
CA PRO A 325 -24.98 -15.70 -10.15
C PRO A 325 -24.60 -15.52 -11.62
N ASN A 326 -24.41 -14.29 -12.09
CA ASN A 326 -23.97 -14.01 -13.46
C ASN A 326 -22.50 -14.37 -13.66
N ILE A 327 -21.63 -14.05 -12.70
CA ILE A 327 -20.21 -14.46 -12.72
C ILE A 327 -20.11 -15.98 -12.69
N LEU A 328 -20.82 -16.64 -11.77
CA LEU A 328 -20.82 -18.11 -11.67
C LEU A 328 -21.36 -18.78 -12.94
N CYS A 329 -22.38 -18.20 -13.56
CA CYS A 329 -22.87 -18.63 -14.86
C CYS A 329 -21.78 -18.54 -15.93
N PHE A 330 -21.14 -17.37 -16.07
CA PHE A 330 -20.11 -17.15 -17.07
C PHE A 330 -18.90 -18.08 -16.87
N THR A 331 -18.40 -18.20 -15.64
CA THR A 331 -17.28 -19.09 -15.35
C THR A 331 -17.65 -20.55 -15.58
N THR A 332 -18.86 -20.98 -15.20
CA THR A 332 -19.36 -22.35 -15.47
C THR A 332 -19.43 -22.65 -16.96
N PHE A 333 -19.88 -21.69 -17.77
CA PHE A 333 -19.91 -21.83 -19.22
C PHE A 333 -18.50 -21.96 -19.81
N VAL A 334 -17.57 -21.10 -19.39
CA VAL A 334 -16.17 -21.16 -19.84
C VAL A 334 -15.51 -22.47 -19.41
N GLY A 335 -15.70 -22.91 -18.16
CA GLY A 335 -15.18 -24.19 -17.67
C GLY A 335 -15.74 -25.40 -18.44
N GLY A 336 -17.03 -25.36 -18.79
CA GLY A 336 -17.66 -26.37 -19.65
C GLY A 336 -17.05 -26.41 -21.05
N ALA A 337 -16.77 -25.25 -21.65
CA ALA A 337 -16.12 -25.14 -22.96
C ALA A 337 -14.67 -25.64 -22.92
N ILE A 338 -13.92 -25.33 -21.86
CA ILE A 338 -12.54 -25.82 -21.67
C ILE A 338 -12.52 -27.35 -21.61
N LEU A 339 -13.40 -27.97 -20.83
CA LEU A 339 -13.50 -29.43 -20.75
C LEU A 339 -13.85 -30.07 -22.10
N LEU A 340 -14.73 -29.44 -22.89
CA LEU A 340 -15.08 -29.91 -24.24
C LEU A 340 -13.92 -29.79 -25.23
N PHE A 341 -13.23 -28.66 -25.25
CA PHE A 341 -12.10 -28.42 -26.16
C PHE A 341 -10.89 -29.27 -25.78
N SER A 342 -10.59 -29.40 -24.49
CA SER A 342 -9.60 -30.35 -24.00
C SER A 342 -9.94 -31.76 -24.44
N GLY A 343 -11.21 -32.15 -24.31
CA GLY A 343 -11.75 -33.42 -24.82
C GLY A 343 -11.73 -33.56 -26.35
N SER A 344 -11.19 -32.60 -27.10
CA SER A 344 -11.10 -32.63 -28.56
C SER A 344 -9.65 -32.64 -29.08
N VAL A 345 -8.68 -32.24 -28.24
CA VAL A 345 -7.26 -32.17 -28.60
C VAL A 345 -6.54 -33.45 -28.15
N PRO A 346 -5.83 -34.17 -29.05
CA PRO A 346 -5.02 -35.32 -28.67
C PRO A 346 -3.92 -34.89 -27.68
N ALA A 347 -3.80 -35.61 -26.57
CA ALA A 347 -2.79 -35.32 -25.56
C ALA A 347 -1.38 -35.31 -26.16
N GLU A 348 -0.59 -34.27 -25.85
CA GLU A 348 0.78 -34.15 -26.34
C GLU A 348 1.64 -35.35 -25.92
N LYS A 349 2.41 -35.89 -26.88
CA LYS A 349 3.25 -37.09 -26.75
C LYS A 349 4.23 -37.06 -25.56
N ILE A 350 4.59 -35.88 -25.04
CA ILE A 350 5.54 -35.69 -23.94
C ILE A 350 4.93 -36.04 -22.56
N ARG A 351 3.63 -35.77 -22.34
CA ARG A 351 2.93 -36.10 -21.07
C ARG A 351 2.58 -37.59 -20.95
N MET A 352 2.50 -38.30 -22.09
CA MET A 352 2.11 -39.71 -22.16
C MET A 352 3.20 -40.70 -21.68
N LEU A 353 4.47 -40.28 -21.60
CA LEU A 353 5.60 -41.13 -21.20
C LEU A 353 5.66 -41.39 -19.67
N TRP A 354 5.13 -40.48 -18.85
CA TRP A 354 5.12 -40.61 -17.39
C TRP A 354 3.85 -41.28 -16.83
N VAL A 355 2.76 -41.27 -17.60
CA VAL A 355 1.43 -41.75 -17.16
C VAL A 355 1.16 -43.20 -17.55
N LYS A 356 1.85 -43.71 -18.59
CA LYS A 356 1.69 -45.09 -19.08
C LYS A 356 1.96 -46.18 -18.03
N ASP A 357 2.80 -45.89 -17.05
CA ASP A 357 3.18 -46.86 -16.00
C ASP A 357 2.17 -46.92 -14.85
N ILE A 358 1.22 -45.98 -14.76
CA ILE A 358 0.28 -45.85 -13.62
C ILE A 358 -1.18 -45.99 -14.04
N ILE A 359 -1.58 -45.53 -15.24
CA ILE A 359 -2.99 -45.54 -15.67
C ILE A 359 -3.14 -46.27 -17.02
N PRO A 360 -3.90 -47.38 -17.07
CA PRO A 360 -4.23 -48.08 -18.31
C PRO A 360 -4.87 -47.18 -19.38
N LEU A 361 -4.46 -47.36 -20.64
CA LEU A 361 -5.00 -46.62 -21.81
C LEU A 361 -6.55 -46.56 -21.86
N PRO A 362 -7.29 -47.66 -21.60
CA PRO A 362 -8.76 -47.61 -21.60
C PRO A 362 -9.35 -46.64 -20.56
N ILE A 363 -8.68 -46.48 -19.41
CA ILE A 363 -9.15 -45.58 -18.35
C ILE A 363 -8.96 -44.11 -18.76
N MET A 364 -7.90 -43.81 -19.51
CA MET A 364 -7.67 -42.46 -20.03
C MET A 364 -8.69 -42.09 -21.12
N GLU A 365 -8.99 -43.00 -22.04
CA GLU A 365 -10.01 -42.79 -23.08
C GLU A 365 -11.42 -42.60 -22.49
N VAL A 366 -11.77 -43.42 -21.50
CA VAL A 366 -13.03 -43.30 -20.77
C VAL A 366 -13.10 -41.97 -20.02
N SER A 367 -12.03 -41.58 -19.32
CA SER A 367 -11.95 -40.30 -18.62
C SER A 367 -12.08 -39.10 -19.58
N HIS A 368 -11.55 -39.23 -20.79
CA HIS A 368 -11.69 -38.21 -21.84
C HIS A 368 -13.13 -38.00 -22.27
N PHE A 369 -13.85 -39.09 -22.52
CA PHE A 369 -15.27 -39.06 -22.87
C PHE A 369 -16.12 -38.46 -21.75
N PHE A 370 -15.92 -38.93 -20.51
CA PHE A 370 -16.69 -38.44 -19.37
C PHE A 370 -16.34 -36.99 -18.97
N GLY A 371 -15.09 -36.55 -19.15
CA GLY A 371 -14.69 -35.14 -18.98
C GLY A 371 -15.40 -34.22 -19.98
N SER A 372 -15.46 -34.63 -21.25
CA SER A 372 -16.20 -33.92 -22.30
C SER A 372 -17.71 -33.88 -22.03
N LEU A 373 -18.29 -35.00 -21.58
CA LEU A 373 -19.69 -35.08 -21.15
C LEU A 373 -20.00 -34.15 -19.97
N ALA A 374 -19.11 -34.11 -18.97
CA ALA A 374 -19.23 -33.19 -17.85
C ALA A 374 -19.19 -31.73 -18.32
N GLY A 375 -18.29 -31.41 -19.25
CA GLY A 375 -18.20 -30.08 -19.89
C GLY A 375 -19.49 -29.67 -20.58
N MET A 376 -20.10 -30.56 -21.36
CA MET A 376 -21.39 -30.32 -22.02
C MET A 376 -22.52 -30.06 -21.01
N LEU A 377 -22.60 -30.85 -19.94
CA LEU A 377 -23.62 -30.66 -18.90
C LEU A 377 -23.42 -29.34 -18.15
N LEU A 378 -22.17 -28.91 -17.93
CA LEU A 378 -21.86 -27.60 -17.34
C LEU A 378 -22.30 -26.44 -18.25
N LEU A 379 -22.16 -26.55 -19.57
CA LEU A 379 -22.69 -25.56 -20.52
C LEU A 379 -24.21 -25.40 -20.43
N ILE A 380 -24.94 -26.50 -20.20
CA ILE A 380 -26.40 -26.46 -20.04
C ILE A 380 -26.77 -25.85 -18.68
N LEU A 381 -26.04 -26.22 -17.62
CA LEU A 381 -26.32 -25.76 -16.27
C LEU A 381 -25.89 -24.32 -15.99
N SER A 382 -24.99 -23.72 -16.79
CA SER A 382 -24.61 -22.31 -16.66
C SER A 382 -25.84 -21.40 -16.70
N TRP A 383 -26.77 -21.67 -17.62
CA TRP A 383 -28.05 -20.99 -17.70
C TRP A 383 -28.91 -21.16 -16.44
N GLY A 384 -28.93 -22.38 -15.88
CA GLY A 384 -29.65 -22.66 -14.64
C GLY A 384 -29.11 -21.88 -13.44
N LEU A 385 -27.79 -21.64 -13.41
CA LEU A 385 -27.16 -20.77 -12.41
C LEU A 385 -27.55 -19.30 -12.62
N GLN A 386 -27.59 -18.82 -13.87
CA GLN A 386 -28.03 -17.45 -14.18
C GLN A 386 -29.45 -17.17 -13.67
N ARG A 387 -30.34 -18.15 -13.81
CA ARG A 387 -31.74 -18.07 -13.33
C ARG A 387 -31.92 -18.40 -11.85
N ARG A 388 -30.83 -18.62 -11.12
CA ARG A 388 -30.80 -18.91 -9.67
C ARG A 388 -31.62 -20.14 -9.28
N LEU A 389 -31.65 -21.16 -10.14
CA LEU A 389 -32.39 -22.39 -9.90
C LEU A 389 -31.72 -23.22 -8.80
N ASN A 390 -32.50 -23.64 -7.80
CA ASN A 390 -31.98 -24.41 -6.67
C ASN A 390 -31.39 -25.77 -7.11
N ALA A 391 -31.94 -26.38 -8.16
CA ALA A 391 -31.44 -27.64 -8.71
C ALA A 391 -30.11 -27.49 -9.48
N ALA A 392 -29.81 -26.30 -10.02
CA ALA A 392 -28.58 -26.08 -10.79
C ALA A 392 -27.33 -26.10 -9.89
N TYR A 393 -27.42 -25.57 -8.67
CA TYR A 393 -26.30 -25.52 -7.73
C TYR A 393 -25.68 -26.90 -7.41
N PRO A 394 -26.43 -27.89 -6.89
CA PRO A 394 -25.85 -29.19 -6.55
C PRO A 394 -25.38 -29.94 -7.79
N LEU A 395 -26.08 -29.83 -8.93
CA LEU A 395 -25.67 -30.46 -10.18
C LEU A 395 -24.34 -29.91 -10.70
N THR A 396 -24.18 -28.58 -10.71
CA THR A 396 -22.92 -27.95 -11.12
C THR A 396 -21.79 -28.32 -10.16
N ALA A 397 -22.03 -28.34 -8.84
CA ALA A 397 -21.01 -28.74 -7.88
C ALA A 397 -20.54 -30.19 -8.10
N VAL A 398 -21.48 -31.12 -8.33
CA VAL A 398 -21.16 -32.51 -8.64
C VAL A 398 -20.36 -32.61 -9.94
N LEU A 399 -20.78 -31.92 -11.00
CA LEU A 399 -20.09 -31.96 -12.29
C LEU A 399 -18.70 -31.33 -12.25
N LEU A 400 -18.47 -30.29 -11.45
CA LEU A 400 -17.14 -29.73 -11.23
C LEU A 400 -16.24 -30.73 -10.50
N ILE A 401 -16.73 -31.41 -9.48
CA ILE A 401 -15.97 -32.47 -8.77
C ILE A 401 -15.63 -33.61 -9.73
N VAL A 402 -16.61 -34.07 -10.50
CA VAL A 402 -16.44 -35.13 -11.50
C VAL A 402 -15.43 -34.71 -12.58
N GLY A 403 -15.50 -33.46 -13.05
CA GLY A 403 -14.54 -32.89 -13.99
C GLY A 403 -13.11 -32.86 -13.44
N ILE A 404 -12.92 -32.45 -12.18
CA ILE A 404 -11.60 -32.47 -11.51
C ILE A 404 -11.03 -33.89 -11.51
N ILE A 405 -11.83 -34.88 -11.13
CA ILE A 405 -11.40 -36.28 -11.08
C ILE A 405 -10.97 -36.75 -12.48
N PHE A 406 -11.78 -36.48 -13.52
CA PHE A 406 -11.47 -36.93 -14.87
C PHE A 406 -10.30 -36.18 -15.53
N SER A 407 -10.12 -34.88 -15.27
CA SER A 407 -8.94 -34.13 -15.74
C SER A 407 -7.64 -34.65 -15.12
N LEU A 408 -7.67 -35.07 -13.85
CA LEU A 408 -6.51 -35.72 -13.21
C LEU A 408 -6.24 -37.11 -13.80
N LEU A 409 -7.28 -37.91 -14.03
CA LEU A 409 -7.16 -39.27 -14.60
C LEU A 409 -6.75 -39.29 -16.09
N LYS A 410 -7.03 -38.22 -16.84
CA LYS A 410 -6.73 -38.10 -18.28
C LYS A 410 -5.24 -37.89 -18.60
N GLY A 411 -4.41 -37.61 -17.59
CA GLY A 411 -2.97 -37.43 -17.78
C GLY A 411 -2.35 -36.37 -16.88
N PHE A 412 -2.87 -36.22 -15.65
CA PHE A 412 -2.48 -35.17 -14.72
C PHE A 412 -2.60 -33.76 -15.31
N ASP A 413 -3.75 -33.44 -15.94
CA ASP A 413 -4.00 -32.09 -16.42
C ASP A 413 -4.35 -31.16 -15.24
N TYR A 414 -3.31 -30.75 -14.51
CA TYR A 414 -3.43 -29.94 -13.31
C TYR A 414 -4.02 -28.56 -13.60
N GLU A 415 -3.86 -28.05 -14.82
CA GLU A 415 -4.38 -26.73 -15.22
C GLU A 415 -5.91 -26.73 -15.19
N GLU A 416 -6.54 -27.72 -15.82
CA GLU A 416 -7.99 -27.90 -15.80
C GLU A 416 -8.51 -28.19 -14.39
N ALA A 417 -7.86 -29.10 -13.68
CA ALA A 417 -8.25 -29.46 -12.32
C ALA A 417 -8.20 -28.25 -11.37
N VAL A 418 -7.18 -27.39 -11.49
CA VAL A 418 -7.06 -26.16 -10.71
C VAL A 418 -8.15 -25.15 -11.08
N ILE A 419 -8.43 -24.95 -12.37
CA ILE A 419 -9.51 -24.06 -12.82
C ILE A 419 -10.86 -24.51 -12.26
N LEU A 420 -11.19 -25.80 -12.37
CA LEU A 420 -12.43 -26.36 -11.85
C LEU A 420 -12.51 -26.30 -10.31
N ALA A 421 -11.38 -26.50 -9.62
CA ALA A 421 -11.30 -26.38 -8.16
C ALA A 421 -11.55 -24.94 -7.69
N ILE A 422 -10.99 -23.94 -8.38
CA ILE A 422 -11.26 -22.51 -8.11
C ILE A 422 -12.74 -22.21 -8.33
N MET A 423 -13.33 -22.70 -9.42
CA MET A 423 -14.76 -22.52 -9.71
C MET A 423 -15.65 -23.17 -8.65
N LEU A 424 -15.30 -24.38 -8.18
CA LEU A 424 -16.01 -25.06 -7.09
C LEU A 424 -15.90 -24.26 -5.79
N GLY A 425 -14.71 -23.75 -5.46
CA GLY A 425 -14.48 -22.88 -4.31
C GLY A 425 -15.30 -21.58 -4.36
N ALA A 426 -15.50 -21.00 -5.55
CA ALA A 426 -16.36 -19.83 -5.75
C ALA A 426 -17.87 -20.16 -5.66
N LEU A 427 -18.26 -21.38 -6.07
CA LEU A 427 -19.64 -21.83 -6.05
C LEU A 427 -20.11 -22.17 -4.63
N LEU A 428 -19.30 -22.86 -3.82
CA LEU A 428 -19.69 -23.39 -2.50
C LEU A 428 -20.29 -22.34 -1.54
N PRO A 429 -19.70 -21.14 -1.34
CA PRO A 429 -20.25 -20.09 -0.46
C PRO A 429 -21.58 -19.51 -0.95
N SER A 430 -21.88 -19.69 -2.24
CA SER A 430 -22.97 -19.03 -2.95
C SER A 430 -24.32 -19.77 -2.84
N ARG A 431 -24.41 -20.87 -2.09
CA ARG A 431 -25.64 -21.69 -1.92
C ARG A 431 -26.89 -20.85 -1.60
N ARG A 432 -26.73 -19.81 -0.78
CA ARG A 432 -27.84 -18.94 -0.33
C ARG A 432 -28.48 -18.13 -1.47
N HIS A 433 -27.82 -17.99 -2.62
CA HIS A 433 -28.31 -17.22 -3.76
C HIS A 433 -29.25 -18.01 -4.69
N PHE A 434 -29.31 -19.35 -4.56
CA PHE A 434 -30.07 -20.25 -5.43
C PHE A 434 -31.38 -20.71 -4.77
N TYR A 435 -32.29 -19.76 -4.51
CA TYR A 435 -33.52 -20.02 -3.75
C TYR A 435 -34.73 -20.42 -4.61
N ARG A 436 -34.64 -20.31 -5.94
CA ARG A 436 -35.81 -20.52 -6.82
C ARG A 436 -36.07 -22.02 -7.01
N LYS A 437 -37.17 -22.50 -6.41
CA LYS A 437 -37.64 -23.89 -6.52
C LYS A 437 -38.46 -24.07 -7.79
N THR A 438 -37.78 -24.25 -8.92
CA THR A 438 -38.41 -24.57 -10.21
C THR A 438 -37.61 -25.69 -10.88
N SER A 439 -38.31 -26.61 -11.55
CA SER A 439 -37.67 -27.70 -12.30
C SER A 439 -36.91 -27.15 -13.50
N LEU A 440 -35.69 -27.63 -13.72
CA LEU A 440 -34.82 -27.26 -14.85
C LEU A 440 -35.45 -27.56 -16.22
N ILE A 441 -36.36 -28.54 -16.27
CA ILE A 441 -36.96 -29.05 -17.52
C ILE A 441 -38.16 -28.20 -17.97
N ASN A 442 -38.79 -27.47 -17.04
CA ASN A 442 -40.04 -26.77 -17.30
C ASN A 442 -39.87 -25.31 -17.74
N GLU A 443 -38.64 -24.78 -17.73
CA GLU A 443 -38.35 -23.44 -18.21
C GLU A 443 -37.67 -23.50 -19.58
N PRO A 444 -38.20 -22.80 -20.61
CA PRO A 444 -37.55 -22.79 -21.91
C PRO A 444 -36.23 -22.02 -21.83
N VAL A 445 -35.16 -22.66 -22.31
CA VAL A 445 -33.85 -22.04 -22.53
C VAL A 445 -34.03 -20.92 -23.56
N THR A 446 -33.43 -19.75 -23.32
CA THR A 446 -33.57 -18.63 -24.26
C THR A 446 -32.81 -18.91 -25.55
N THR A 447 -33.30 -18.34 -26.66
CA THR A 447 -32.70 -18.50 -27.99
C THR A 447 -31.21 -18.14 -28.02
N GLY A 448 -30.80 -17.11 -27.28
CA GLY A 448 -29.38 -16.72 -27.15
C GLY A 448 -28.49 -17.77 -26.48
N TRP A 449 -29.01 -18.48 -25.46
CA TRP A 449 -28.25 -19.55 -24.80
C TRP A 449 -28.14 -20.81 -25.65
N ILE A 450 -29.22 -21.16 -26.37
CA ILE A 450 -29.20 -22.24 -27.34
C ILE A 450 -28.14 -21.94 -28.41
N ALA A 451 -28.12 -20.72 -28.95
CA ALA A 451 -27.11 -20.31 -29.92
C ALA A 451 -25.67 -20.41 -29.36
N ALA A 452 -25.44 -19.98 -28.12
CA ALA A 452 -24.12 -20.06 -27.48
C ALA A 452 -23.65 -21.51 -27.25
N ILE A 453 -24.53 -22.38 -26.76
CA ILE A 453 -24.23 -23.81 -26.54
C ILE A 453 -23.96 -24.49 -27.89
N VAL A 454 -24.82 -24.27 -28.88
CA VAL A 454 -24.65 -24.83 -30.24
C VAL A 454 -23.35 -24.33 -30.87
N PHE A 455 -23.00 -23.06 -30.70
CA PHE A 455 -21.75 -22.50 -31.19
C PHE A 455 -20.53 -23.20 -30.58
N VAL A 456 -20.47 -23.36 -29.25
CA VAL A 456 -19.35 -24.06 -28.59
C VAL A 456 -19.27 -25.52 -29.04
N MET A 457 -20.41 -26.21 -29.19
CA MET A 457 -20.45 -27.58 -29.70
C MET A 457 -19.94 -27.67 -31.15
N LEU A 458 -20.35 -26.76 -32.04
CA LEU A 458 -19.87 -26.70 -33.42
C LEU A 458 -18.37 -26.40 -33.47
N CYS A 459 -17.87 -25.48 -32.64
CA CYS A 459 -16.45 -25.19 -32.52
C CYS A 459 -15.65 -26.43 -32.06
N SER A 460 -16.16 -27.18 -31.07
CA SER A 460 -15.52 -28.41 -30.60
C SER A 460 -15.46 -29.48 -31.70
N VAL A 461 -16.58 -29.71 -32.42
CA VAL A 461 -16.61 -30.64 -33.56
C VAL A 461 -15.65 -30.20 -34.67
N TRP A 462 -15.63 -28.91 -35.02
CA TRP A 462 -14.69 -28.37 -35.99
C TRP A 462 -13.24 -28.57 -35.56
N LEU A 463 -12.93 -28.36 -34.27
CA LEU A 463 -11.61 -28.55 -33.69
C LEU A 463 -11.17 -30.02 -33.83
N VAL A 464 -12.05 -30.99 -33.51
CA VAL A 464 -11.78 -32.42 -33.77
C VAL A 464 -11.41 -32.65 -35.25
N PHE A 465 -12.25 -32.20 -36.19
CA PHE A 465 -11.96 -32.38 -37.62
C PHE A 465 -10.64 -31.72 -38.04
N PHE A 466 -10.32 -30.55 -37.51
CA PHE A 466 -9.09 -29.83 -37.81
C PHE A 466 -7.85 -30.59 -37.29
N THR A 467 -7.89 -31.05 -36.04
CA THR A 467 -6.74 -31.70 -35.41
C THR A 467 -6.45 -33.08 -35.99
N TYR A 468 -7.49 -33.84 -36.37
CA TYR A 468 -7.32 -35.14 -37.02
C TYR A 468 -6.96 -35.05 -38.51
N LYS A 469 -7.13 -33.89 -39.17
CA LYS A 469 -6.76 -33.70 -40.60
C LYS A 469 -5.24 -33.72 -40.84
N HIS A 470 -4.43 -33.42 -39.82
CA HIS A 470 -2.97 -33.39 -39.89
C HIS A 470 -2.29 -34.71 -39.49
N ILE A 471 -3.06 -35.72 -39.11
CA ILE A 471 -2.56 -37.06 -38.79
C ILE A 471 -2.83 -37.96 -39.99
N LYS A 472 -1.94 -37.92 -40.98
CA LYS A 472 -1.83 -38.92 -42.05
C LYS A 472 -0.43 -39.47 -42.08
#